data_AF-A0AAV6U189-F1
#
_entry.id   AF-A0AAV6U189-F1
#
_cell.length_a   1.000
_cell.length_b   1.000
_cell.length_c   1.000
_cell.angle_alpha   90.00
_cell.angle_beta   90.00
_cell.angle_gamma   90.00
#
_symmetry.space_group_name_H-M   'P 1'
#
loop_
_entity.id
_entity.type
_entity.pdbx_description
1 polymer ?
#
loop_
_entity_poly.entity_id
_entity_poly.type
_entity_poly.pdbx_seq_one_letter_code
_entity_poly.pdbx_strand_id
1 'polypeptide(L)'
;MEKTLPIKENNYSRGSKEIITEKLYVLLDRCNVSDRDAVRIIAAEALDANLQELSLSRTTVRARRQMFREQKANIIKNRFQNSHFSNAVLLWDGKLVSHSSNKDAERLAVLISCGDEEQLIGVPEIENSKRLSQAKAVFSEINKWGAAEKNRGDVFRHYCCEYRLLERHVYFITTLFPKKHLLYLACRHHILELLLKAVFESKFGATTGPQPEMFKKFQMKWPVIDKNQYKFGIEDLLVKIHFSDLEEISGFLLDQLEQKHPREDYKEYLQLC
;
A
#
# COMPACT_ATOMS: atom_id res chain seq x y z
N MET A 1 -28.40 51.36 -42.28
CA MET A 1 -28.38 49.94 -42.69
C MET A 1 -27.42 49.20 -41.78
N GLU A 2 -27.90 48.80 -40.60
CA GLU A 2 -27.18 47.86 -39.73
C GLU A 2 -27.41 46.45 -40.27
N LYS A 3 -26.34 45.79 -40.70
CA LYS A 3 -26.37 44.36 -41.05
C LYS A 3 -26.22 43.56 -39.76
N THR A 4 -27.33 43.04 -39.26
CA THR A 4 -27.35 41.99 -38.23
C THR A 4 -26.70 40.73 -38.80
N LEU A 5 -25.54 40.35 -38.27
CA LEU A 5 -24.91 39.06 -38.57
C LEU A 5 -25.75 37.93 -37.94
N PRO A 6 -26.03 36.83 -38.67
CA PRO A 6 -26.78 35.73 -38.12
C PRO A 6 -25.96 35.01 -37.04
N ILE A 7 -26.52 34.93 -35.84
CA ILE A 7 -26.03 34.09 -34.75
C ILE A 7 -26.24 32.64 -35.21
N LYS A 8 -25.16 31.94 -35.58
CA LYS A 8 -25.21 30.48 -35.75
C LYS A 8 -25.44 29.87 -34.37
N GLU A 9 -26.63 29.33 -34.16
CA GLU A 9 -26.87 28.37 -33.08
C GLU A 9 -26.00 27.14 -33.33
N ASN A 10 -24.84 27.08 -32.68
CA ASN A 10 -24.07 25.84 -32.60
C ASN A 10 -24.82 24.89 -31.68
N ASN A 11 -25.67 24.04 -32.28
CA ASN A 11 -26.20 22.85 -31.63
C ASN A 11 -25.04 21.90 -31.34
N TYR A 12 -24.39 22.06 -30.17
CA TYR A 12 -23.38 21.13 -29.68
C TYR A 12 -24.05 19.80 -29.32
N SER A 13 -24.15 18.89 -30.28
CA SER A 13 -24.48 17.49 -29.99
C SER A 13 -23.27 16.81 -29.37
N ARG A 14 -23.42 16.20 -28.19
CA ARG A 14 -22.34 15.36 -27.62
C ARG A 14 -22.12 14.15 -28.51
N GLY A 15 -20.87 13.90 -28.87
CA GLY A 15 -20.45 12.67 -29.53
C GLY A 15 -20.86 11.42 -28.75
N SER A 16 -21.29 10.38 -29.48
CA SER A 16 -21.80 9.12 -28.94
C SER A 16 -20.81 7.97 -29.03
N LYS A 17 -19.73 8.12 -29.80
CA LYS A 17 -18.76 7.05 -30.04
C LYS A 17 -17.88 6.83 -28.81
N GLU A 18 -17.88 5.61 -28.31
CA GLU A 18 -17.09 5.20 -27.15
C GLU A 18 -15.65 4.87 -27.56
N ILE A 19 -14.66 5.46 -26.87
CA ILE A 19 -13.23 5.26 -27.15
C ILE A 19 -12.52 4.47 -26.05
N ILE A 20 -13.00 4.57 -24.81
CA ILE A 20 -12.30 3.99 -23.66
C ILE A 20 -12.59 2.50 -23.62
N THR A 21 -11.67 1.74 -24.21
CA THR A 21 -11.63 0.29 -24.11
C THR A 21 -10.94 -0.15 -22.82
N GLU A 22 -11.14 -1.40 -22.43
CA GLU A 22 -10.46 -1.99 -21.27
C GLU A 22 -8.92 -1.92 -21.41
N LYS A 23 -8.38 -2.18 -22.61
CA LYS A 23 -6.93 -2.12 -22.87
C LYS A 23 -6.37 -0.73 -22.61
N LEU A 24 -7.04 0.30 -23.14
CA LEU A 24 -6.65 1.69 -22.93
C LEU A 24 -6.73 2.08 -21.45
N TYR A 25 -7.81 1.68 -20.77
CA TYR A 25 -7.97 1.87 -19.33
C TYR A 25 -6.80 1.27 -18.54
N VAL A 26 -6.42 0.02 -18.81
CA VAL A 26 -5.34 -0.68 -18.09
C VAL A 26 -4.01 0.07 -18.25
N LEU A 27 -3.72 0.59 -19.44
CA LEU A 27 -2.51 1.38 -19.69
C LEU A 27 -2.53 2.70 -18.91
N LEU A 28 -3.64 3.45 -18.98
CA LEU A 28 -3.78 4.73 -18.28
C LEU A 28 -3.65 4.58 -16.75
N ASP A 29 -4.21 3.52 -16.17
CA ASP A 29 -4.07 3.25 -14.73
C ASP A 29 -2.65 2.82 -14.35
N ARG A 30 -1.99 1.96 -15.14
CA ARG A 30 -0.61 1.53 -14.88
C ARG A 30 0.41 2.67 -14.98
N CYS A 31 0.18 3.61 -15.89
CA CYS A 31 1.04 4.77 -16.08
C CYS A 31 0.67 5.94 -15.13
N ASN A 32 -0.25 5.73 -14.18
CA ASN A 32 -0.72 6.75 -13.23
C ASN A 32 -1.19 8.05 -13.92
N VAL A 33 -1.85 7.93 -15.08
CA VAL A 33 -2.30 9.08 -15.88
C VAL A 33 -3.55 9.69 -15.25
N SER A 34 -3.53 11.01 -15.07
CA SER A 34 -4.69 11.76 -14.55
C SER A 34 -5.86 11.71 -15.53
N ASP A 35 -7.11 11.85 -15.06
CA ASP A 35 -8.27 11.91 -15.96
C ASP A 35 -8.17 13.06 -16.98
N ARG A 36 -7.49 14.14 -16.62
CA ARG A 36 -7.27 15.29 -17.50
C ARG A 36 -6.25 14.97 -18.59
N ASP A 37 -5.15 14.31 -18.24
CA ASP A 37 -4.12 13.96 -19.20
C ASP A 37 -4.55 12.80 -20.09
N ALA A 38 -5.37 11.87 -19.56
CA ALA A 38 -6.03 10.85 -20.36
C ALA A 38 -6.88 11.46 -21.49
N VAL A 39 -7.68 12.48 -21.18
CA VAL A 39 -8.45 13.21 -22.21
C VAL A 39 -7.53 13.82 -23.27
N ARG A 40 -6.43 14.45 -22.85
CA ARG A 40 -5.47 15.10 -23.76
C ARG A 40 -4.77 14.08 -24.66
N ILE A 41 -4.31 12.97 -24.11
CA ILE A 41 -3.66 11.88 -24.85
C ILE A 41 -4.64 11.30 -25.87
N ILE A 42 -5.87 10.99 -25.46
CA ILE A 42 -6.88 10.44 -26.36
C ILE A 42 -7.24 11.45 -27.47
N ALA A 43 -7.35 12.74 -27.14
CA ALA A 43 -7.63 13.77 -28.14
C ALA A 43 -6.47 13.95 -29.14
N ALA A 44 -5.22 13.84 -28.67
CA ALA A 44 -4.03 13.95 -29.50
C ALA A 44 -3.80 12.72 -30.39
N GLU A 45 -4.21 11.53 -29.97
CA GLU A 45 -4.15 10.32 -30.82
C GLU A 45 -5.34 10.22 -31.79
N ALA A 46 -6.47 10.84 -31.43
CA ALA A 46 -7.66 10.88 -32.28
C ALA A 46 -7.61 11.96 -33.38
N LEU A 47 -6.42 12.45 -33.77
CA LEU A 47 -6.24 13.56 -34.73
C LEU A 47 -6.87 13.30 -36.10
N ASP A 48 -6.97 12.03 -36.53
CA ASP A 48 -7.63 11.63 -37.78
C ASP A 48 -9.14 11.37 -37.64
N ALA A 49 -9.68 11.45 -36.42
CA ALA A 49 -11.10 11.26 -36.13
C ALA A 49 -11.79 12.60 -35.82
N ASN A 50 -13.05 12.71 -36.21
CA ASN A 50 -13.86 13.88 -35.85
C ASN A 50 -14.13 13.88 -34.32
N LEU A 51 -13.44 14.75 -33.58
CA LEU A 51 -13.58 14.88 -32.13
C LEU A 51 -15.03 15.17 -31.67
N GLN A 52 -15.87 15.72 -32.55
CA GLN A 52 -17.28 15.99 -32.22
C GLN A 52 -18.13 14.71 -32.15
N GLU A 53 -17.71 13.63 -32.81
CA GLU A 53 -18.38 12.32 -32.78
C GLU A 53 -18.03 11.51 -31.53
N LEU A 54 -16.98 11.93 -30.81
CA LEU A 54 -16.40 11.23 -29.70
C LEU A 54 -17.01 11.64 -28.36
N SER A 55 -17.34 10.65 -27.53
CA SER A 55 -17.77 10.91 -26.14
C SER A 55 -16.56 11.17 -25.24
N LEU A 56 -15.88 12.29 -25.46
CA LEU A 56 -14.63 12.63 -24.79
C LEU A 56 -14.79 13.86 -23.88
N SER A 57 -15.00 13.60 -22.59
CA SER A 57 -14.95 14.62 -21.55
C SER A 57 -14.29 14.04 -20.31
N ARG A 58 -13.69 14.88 -19.45
CA ARG A 58 -13.08 14.44 -18.18
C ARG A 58 -14.05 13.58 -17.36
N THR A 59 -15.32 13.98 -17.30
CA THR A 59 -16.36 13.26 -16.56
C THR A 59 -16.67 11.91 -17.19
N THR A 60 -16.75 11.84 -18.53
CA THR A 60 -16.95 10.57 -19.26
C THR A 60 -15.78 9.62 -19.02
N VAL A 61 -14.55 10.13 -19.10
CA VAL A 61 -13.33 9.33 -18.85
C VAL A 61 -13.31 8.79 -17.43
N ARG A 62 -13.56 9.66 -16.44
CA ARG A 62 -13.64 9.25 -15.04
C ARG A 62 -14.69 8.17 -14.81
N ALA A 63 -15.92 8.38 -15.31
CA ALA A 63 -17.01 7.43 -15.14
C ALA A 63 -16.69 6.06 -15.76
N ARG A 64 -16.11 6.04 -16.96
CA ARG A 64 -15.69 4.80 -17.62
C ARG A 64 -14.56 4.09 -16.87
N ARG A 65 -13.55 4.83 -16.39
CA ARG A 65 -12.49 4.25 -15.54
C ARG A 65 -13.06 3.67 -14.24
N GLN A 66 -14.01 4.34 -13.59
CA GLN A 66 -14.68 3.81 -12.39
C GLN A 66 -15.41 2.50 -12.71
N MET A 67 -16.18 2.46 -13.80
CA MET A 67 -16.86 1.25 -14.24
C MET A 67 -15.89 0.07 -14.47
N PHE A 68 -14.79 0.28 -15.20
CA PHE A 68 -13.80 -0.78 -15.43
C PHE A 68 -13.08 -1.22 -14.14
N ARG A 69 -12.81 -0.29 -13.20
CA ARG A 69 -12.27 -0.62 -11.88
C ARG A 69 -13.23 -1.50 -11.07
N GLU A 70 -14.52 -1.16 -11.08
CA GLU A 70 -15.57 -1.96 -10.41
C GLU A 70 -15.69 -3.35 -11.02
N GLN A 71 -15.71 -3.45 -12.36
CA GLN A 71 -15.73 -4.74 -13.06
C GLN A 71 -14.52 -5.60 -12.68
N LYS A 72 -13.32 -5.02 -12.70
CA LYS A 72 -12.08 -5.72 -12.34
C LYS A 72 -12.07 -6.13 -10.86
N ALA A 73 -12.52 -5.26 -9.96
CA ALA A 73 -12.66 -5.57 -8.55
C ALA A 73 -13.63 -6.74 -8.31
N ASN A 74 -14.76 -6.77 -9.03
CA ASN A 74 -15.71 -7.88 -8.97
C ASN A 74 -15.11 -9.19 -9.50
N ILE A 75 -14.33 -9.16 -10.59
CA ILE A 75 -13.63 -10.35 -11.09
C ILE A 75 -12.65 -10.88 -10.04
N ILE A 76 -11.84 -10.01 -9.43
CA ILE A 76 -10.89 -10.37 -8.37
C ILE A 76 -11.64 -10.98 -7.17
N LYS A 77 -12.73 -10.33 -6.73
CA LYS A 77 -13.55 -10.80 -5.61
C LYS A 77 -14.19 -12.16 -5.91
N ASN A 78 -14.74 -12.35 -7.09
CA ASN A 78 -15.33 -13.63 -7.51
C ASN A 78 -14.29 -14.74 -7.58
N ARG A 79 -13.09 -14.45 -8.13
CA ARG A 79 -11.98 -15.41 -8.12
C ARG A 79 -11.63 -15.82 -6.69
N PHE A 80 -11.43 -14.85 -5.80
CA PHE A 80 -11.17 -15.10 -4.38
C PHE A 80 -12.29 -15.92 -3.71
N GLN A 81 -13.55 -15.60 -4.00
CA GLN A 81 -14.72 -16.32 -3.48
C GLN A 81 -14.86 -17.74 -4.05
N ASN A 82 -14.27 -18.04 -5.20
CA ASN A 82 -14.24 -19.40 -5.75
C ASN A 82 -12.98 -20.19 -5.36
N SER A 83 -11.91 -19.52 -4.92
CA SER A 83 -10.69 -20.19 -4.43
C SER A 83 -10.93 -20.95 -3.13
N HIS A 84 -10.30 -22.12 -2.99
CA HIS A 84 -10.31 -22.87 -1.74
C HIS A 84 -9.09 -22.48 -0.91
N PHE A 85 -9.30 -21.88 0.26
CA PHE A 85 -8.21 -21.50 1.16
C PHE A 85 -8.11 -22.52 2.29
N SER A 86 -6.91 -23.04 2.52
CA SER A 86 -6.58 -23.84 3.71
C SER A 86 -5.44 -23.15 4.44
N ASN A 87 -5.61 -22.82 5.72
CA ASN A 87 -4.59 -22.15 6.54
C ASN A 87 -4.22 -20.74 6.06
N ALA A 88 -5.19 -19.90 5.70
CA ALA A 88 -4.88 -18.52 5.36
C ALA A 88 -4.41 -17.73 6.58
N VAL A 89 -3.61 -16.71 6.30
CA VAL A 89 -3.08 -15.73 7.24
C VAL A 89 -3.76 -14.41 6.99
N LEU A 90 -4.34 -13.83 8.04
CA LEU A 90 -4.90 -12.49 8.00
C LEU A 90 -3.84 -11.47 8.45
N LEU A 91 -3.54 -10.51 7.58
CA LEU A 91 -2.55 -9.47 7.79
C LEU A 91 -3.25 -8.11 7.71
N TRP A 92 -2.92 -7.18 8.61
CA TRP A 92 -3.32 -5.80 8.42
C TRP A 92 -2.30 -4.83 8.99
N ASP A 93 -2.24 -3.66 8.38
CA ASP A 93 -1.35 -2.57 8.79
C ASP A 93 -2.01 -1.21 8.57
N GLY A 94 -1.73 -0.27 9.49
CA GLY A 94 -2.29 1.07 9.51
C GLY A 94 -1.34 2.08 8.91
N LYS A 95 -1.88 3.05 8.15
CA LYS A 95 -1.10 4.18 7.65
C LYS A 95 -1.94 5.44 7.60
N LEU A 96 -1.37 6.55 8.06
CA LEU A 96 -1.91 7.89 7.81
C LEU A 96 -1.69 8.26 6.35
N VAL A 97 -2.78 8.50 5.63
CA VAL A 97 -2.76 8.91 4.22
C VAL A 97 -3.31 10.33 4.12
N SER A 98 -2.46 11.26 3.67
CA SER A 98 -2.86 12.64 3.40
C SER A 98 -3.69 12.71 2.12
N HIS A 99 -4.94 13.17 2.22
CA HIS A 99 -5.74 13.49 1.04
C HIS A 99 -5.49 14.94 0.60
N SER A 100 -5.65 15.23 -0.69
CA SER A 100 -5.57 16.59 -1.27
C SER A 100 -6.55 17.61 -0.63
N SER A 101 -7.44 17.14 0.24
CA SER A 101 -8.41 17.91 1.01
C SER A 101 -8.07 17.93 2.51
N ASN A 102 -6.87 18.41 2.89
CA ASN A 102 -6.44 18.86 4.24
C ASN A 102 -6.81 18.00 5.48
N LYS A 103 -7.24 16.76 5.32
CA LYS A 103 -7.49 15.82 6.42
C LYS A 103 -6.71 14.56 6.14
N ASP A 104 -5.73 14.31 7.00
CA ASP A 104 -5.08 13.03 7.08
C ASP A 104 -6.13 12.02 7.55
N ALA A 105 -6.23 10.92 6.81
CA ALA A 105 -7.15 9.86 7.14
C ALA A 105 -6.36 8.59 7.41
N GLU A 106 -6.62 7.97 8.56
CA GLU A 106 -6.07 6.68 8.89
C GLU A 106 -6.70 5.63 7.99
N ARG A 107 -5.87 4.88 7.28
CA ARG A 107 -6.27 3.81 6.36
C ARG A 107 -5.66 2.51 6.84
N LEU A 108 -6.47 1.46 6.87
CA LEU A 108 -6.02 0.13 7.30
C LEU A 108 -5.98 -0.80 6.09
N ALA A 109 -4.79 -1.18 5.63
CA ALA A 109 -4.67 -2.21 4.60
C ALA A 109 -4.98 -3.57 5.23
N VAL A 110 -5.92 -4.31 4.65
CA VAL A 110 -6.31 -5.65 5.13
C VAL A 110 -6.07 -6.66 4.03
N LEU A 111 -5.22 -7.65 4.30
CA LEU A 111 -4.78 -8.65 3.34
C LEU A 111 -5.04 -10.06 3.86
N ILE A 112 -5.28 -10.96 2.93
CA ILE A 112 -5.37 -12.40 3.17
C ILE A 112 -4.29 -13.07 2.33
N SER A 113 -3.42 -13.83 2.99
CA SER A 113 -2.41 -14.64 2.33
C SER A 113 -2.71 -16.13 2.51
N CYS A 114 -2.50 -16.93 1.46
CA CYS A 114 -2.60 -18.38 1.50
C CYS A 114 -1.57 -19.01 0.56
N GLY A 115 -0.50 -19.59 1.12
CA GLY A 115 0.64 -20.05 0.33
C GLY A 115 1.30 -18.88 -0.39
N ASP A 116 1.45 -19.00 -1.70
CA ASP A 116 2.06 -17.97 -2.56
C ASP A 116 1.04 -16.93 -3.08
N GLU A 117 -0.25 -17.08 -2.76
CA GLU A 117 -1.27 -16.09 -3.12
C GLU A 117 -1.48 -15.08 -1.98
N GLU A 118 -1.50 -13.79 -2.33
CA GLU A 118 -1.86 -12.70 -1.43
C GLU A 118 -2.95 -11.83 -2.08
N GLN A 119 -3.99 -11.50 -1.30
CA GLN A 119 -5.10 -10.68 -1.75
C GLN A 119 -5.36 -9.55 -0.77
N LEU A 120 -5.20 -8.32 -1.24
CA LEU A 120 -5.71 -7.13 -0.57
C LEU A 120 -7.25 -7.14 -0.66
N ILE A 121 -7.91 -7.26 0.49
CA ILE A 121 -9.38 -7.28 0.56
C ILE A 121 -9.97 -5.91 0.88
N GLY A 122 -9.20 -5.00 1.47
CA GLY A 122 -9.71 -3.66 1.73
C GLY A 122 -8.65 -2.69 2.19
N VAL A 123 -8.97 -1.41 2.02
CA VAL A 123 -8.24 -0.29 2.61
C VAL A 123 -9.24 0.66 3.28
N PRO A 124 -10.03 0.19 4.27
CA PRO A 124 -11.02 1.04 4.95
C PRO A 124 -10.39 2.26 5.62
N GLU A 125 -11.12 3.37 5.58
CA GLU A 125 -10.91 4.50 6.47
C GLU A 125 -11.31 4.10 7.88
N ILE A 126 -10.47 4.40 8.87
CA ILE A 126 -10.79 4.22 10.28
C ILE A 126 -10.73 5.56 11.01
N GLU A 127 -11.64 5.75 11.97
CA GLU A 127 -11.75 7.01 12.71
C GLU A 127 -10.51 7.31 13.56
N ASN A 128 -9.78 6.27 13.97
CA ASN A 128 -8.59 6.35 14.79
C ASN A 128 -7.83 5.02 14.73
N SER A 129 -6.53 5.08 15.04
CA SER A 129 -5.65 3.92 15.15
C SER A 129 -5.91 3.05 16.40
N LYS A 130 -7.04 3.22 17.10
CA LYS A 130 -7.35 2.36 18.25
C LYS A 130 -7.69 0.95 17.76
N ARG A 131 -7.18 -0.03 18.50
CA ARG A 131 -7.37 -1.47 18.29
C ARG A 131 -8.81 -1.90 17.99
N LEU A 132 -9.80 -1.38 18.72
CA LEU A 132 -11.21 -1.76 18.50
C LEU A 132 -11.71 -1.29 17.13
N SER A 133 -11.33 -0.09 16.71
CA SER A 133 -11.68 0.47 15.41
C SER A 133 -11.05 -0.35 14.29
N GLN A 134 -9.77 -0.71 14.44
CA GLN A 134 -9.07 -1.60 13.51
C GLN A 134 -9.75 -2.98 13.43
N ALA A 135 -9.97 -3.65 14.56
CA ALA A 135 -10.57 -4.99 14.59
C ALA A 135 -11.98 -5.01 13.95
N LYS A 136 -12.81 -3.99 14.21
CA LYS A 136 -14.12 -3.84 13.57
C LYS A 136 -14.00 -3.64 12.06
N ALA A 137 -13.05 -2.81 11.62
CA ALA A 137 -12.81 -2.57 10.20
C ALA A 137 -12.37 -3.86 9.49
N VAL A 138 -11.40 -4.59 10.06
CA VAL A 138 -10.93 -5.89 9.56
C VAL A 138 -12.08 -6.89 9.46
N PHE A 139 -12.88 -7.03 10.52
CA PHE A 139 -14.04 -7.93 10.52
C PHE A 139 -15.06 -7.55 9.44
N SER A 140 -15.32 -6.25 9.27
CA SER A 140 -16.21 -5.74 8.21
C SER A 140 -15.71 -6.11 6.81
N GLU A 141 -14.42 -5.91 6.52
CA GLU A 141 -13.84 -6.27 5.22
C GLU A 141 -13.89 -7.79 4.96
N ILE A 142 -13.60 -8.61 5.95
CA ILE A 142 -13.69 -10.07 5.84
C ILE A 142 -15.12 -10.53 5.51
N ASN A 143 -16.12 -9.93 6.16
CA ASN A 143 -17.53 -10.23 5.88
C ASN A 143 -17.94 -9.76 4.49
N LYS A 144 -17.53 -8.55 4.06
CA LYS A 144 -17.81 -8.05 2.70
C LYS A 144 -17.28 -8.98 1.62
N TRP A 145 -16.17 -9.67 1.87
CA TRP A 145 -15.58 -10.64 0.94
C TRP A 145 -16.13 -12.05 1.07
N GLY A 146 -17.04 -12.32 2.03
CA GLY A 146 -17.59 -13.66 2.29
C GLY A 146 -16.56 -14.63 2.87
N ALA A 147 -15.44 -14.12 3.40
CA ALA A 147 -14.37 -14.94 3.94
C ALA A 147 -14.69 -15.50 5.35
N ALA A 148 -15.63 -14.88 6.07
CA ALA A 148 -16.06 -15.36 7.39
C ALA A 148 -16.91 -16.65 7.32
N GLU A 149 -17.81 -16.73 6.34
CA GLU A 149 -18.81 -17.80 6.20
C GLU A 149 -18.34 -18.98 5.36
N LYS A 150 -17.28 -18.83 4.57
CA LYS A 150 -16.70 -19.94 3.81
C LYS A 150 -16.44 -21.14 4.74
N ASN A 151 -17.08 -22.24 4.36
CA ASN A 151 -17.23 -23.47 5.13
C ASN A 151 -15.92 -23.93 5.79
N ARG A 152 -16.06 -24.28 7.07
CA ARG A 152 -15.11 -24.93 7.98
C ARG A 152 -14.14 -23.97 8.69
N GLY A 153 -13.78 -24.35 9.91
CA GLY A 153 -13.03 -23.55 10.87
C GLY A 153 -11.57 -23.24 10.48
N ASP A 154 -11.24 -23.29 9.19
CA ASP A 154 -9.86 -23.44 8.67
C ASP A 154 -9.37 -22.26 7.84
N VAL A 155 -10.24 -21.28 7.53
CA VAL A 155 -9.87 -20.18 6.61
C VAL A 155 -8.76 -19.34 7.23
N PHE A 156 -8.91 -18.90 8.48
CA PHE A 156 -7.85 -18.18 9.17
C PHE A 156 -7.32 -19.04 10.29
N ARG A 157 -6.14 -19.62 10.08
CA ARG A 157 -5.42 -20.30 11.15
C ARG A 157 -4.47 -19.34 11.86
N HIS A 158 -4.06 -18.26 11.20
CA HIS A 158 -3.11 -17.30 11.74
C HIS A 158 -3.56 -15.86 11.52
N TYR A 159 -3.28 -14.96 12.46
CA TYR A 159 -3.37 -13.53 12.22
C TYR A 159 -2.16 -12.79 12.79
N CYS A 160 -1.80 -11.70 12.13
CA CYS A 160 -0.63 -10.91 12.47
C CYS A 160 -1.00 -9.46 12.78
N CYS A 161 -0.72 -9.01 14.00
CA CYS A 161 -0.97 -7.63 14.41
C CYS A 161 0.18 -7.07 15.25
N GLU A 162 0.18 -5.74 15.43
CA GLU A 162 1.06 -5.04 16.35
C GLU A 162 1.07 -5.70 17.74
N TYR A 163 2.27 -5.96 18.27
CA TYR A 163 2.52 -6.75 19.48
C TYR A 163 2.00 -6.09 20.78
N ARG A 164 1.68 -4.80 20.77
CA ARG A 164 1.81 -3.98 21.98
C ARG A 164 0.92 -4.32 23.17
N LEU A 165 -0.25 -4.98 23.06
CA LEU A 165 -1.02 -5.44 24.23
C LEU A 165 -1.97 -6.61 23.84
N LEU A 166 -1.53 -7.84 24.11
CA LEU A 166 -2.17 -9.10 23.69
C LEU A 166 -3.58 -9.31 24.26
N GLU A 167 -3.80 -9.14 25.56
CA GLU A 167 -4.99 -9.70 26.23
C GLU A 167 -6.32 -9.13 25.72
N ARG A 168 -6.46 -7.79 25.68
CA ARG A 168 -7.72 -7.16 25.22
C ARG A 168 -7.94 -7.34 23.73
N HIS A 169 -6.86 -7.36 22.93
CA HIS A 169 -6.98 -7.48 21.48
C HIS A 169 -7.33 -8.91 21.05
N VAL A 170 -6.71 -9.90 21.68
CA VAL A 170 -7.07 -11.32 21.54
C VAL A 170 -8.53 -11.51 21.92
N TYR A 171 -8.98 -10.98 23.07
CA TYR A 171 -10.39 -11.07 23.48
C TYR A 171 -11.37 -10.51 22.42
N PHE A 172 -11.08 -9.35 21.84
CA PHE A 172 -11.94 -8.77 20.81
C PHE A 172 -11.95 -9.59 19.52
N ILE A 173 -10.79 -10.07 19.08
CA ILE A 173 -10.69 -10.90 17.88
C ILE A 173 -11.38 -12.25 18.10
N THR A 174 -11.19 -12.90 19.24
CA THR A 174 -11.90 -14.15 19.58
C THR A 174 -13.41 -13.93 19.71
N THR A 175 -13.85 -12.75 20.17
CA THR A 175 -15.27 -12.39 20.21
C THR A 175 -15.86 -12.17 18.81
N LEU A 176 -15.09 -11.57 17.89
CA LEU A 176 -15.51 -11.35 16.50
C LEU A 176 -15.48 -12.65 15.67
N PHE A 177 -14.63 -13.61 16.03
CA PHE A 177 -14.49 -14.90 15.36
C PHE A 177 -14.73 -16.09 16.31
N PRO A 178 -15.91 -16.20 16.95
CA PRO A 178 -16.13 -17.14 18.04
C PRO A 178 -16.12 -18.63 17.61
N LYS A 179 -16.17 -18.91 16.31
CA LYS A 179 -16.20 -20.27 15.73
C LYS A 179 -14.92 -20.64 14.97
N LYS A 180 -13.83 -19.87 15.12
CA LYS A 180 -12.57 -20.11 14.40
C LYS A 180 -11.43 -20.35 15.40
N HIS A 181 -10.57 -21.32 15.08
CA HIS A 181 -9.35 -21.58 15.85
C HIS A 181 -8.25 -20.65 15.34
N LEU A 182 -8.11 -19.49 15.98
CA LEU A 182 -7.13 -18.48 15.59
C LEU A 182 -5.83 -18.67 16.37
N LEU A 183 -4.71 -18.83 15.66
CA LEU A 183 -3.37 -18.68 16.20
C LEU A 183 -2.91 -17.24 16.01
N TYR A 184 -2.47 -16.61 17.08
CA TYR A 184 -1.84 -15.30 17.01
C TYR A 184 -0.36 -15.45 16.65
N LEU A 185 0.09 -14.73 15.61
CA LEU A 185 1.50 -14.58 15.27
C LEU A 185 1.89 -13.12 15.38
N ALA A 186 2.81 -12.79 16.29
CA ALA A 186 3.38 -11.45 16.33
C ALA A 186 4.16 -11.15 15.05
N CYS A 187 3.98 -9.94 14.50
CA CYS A 187 4.66 -9.53 13.27
C CYS A 187 6.17 -9.45 13.50
N ARG A 188 6.94 -10.21 12.70
CA ARG A 188 8.40 -10.19 12.76
C ARG A 188 8.95 -8.78 12.54
N HIS A 189 8.38 -8.02 11.60
CA HIS A 189 8.75 -6.62 11.37
C HIS A 189 8.58 -5.78 12.65
N HIS A 190 7.40 -5.83 13.29
CA HIS A 190 7.16 -5.07 14.51
C HIS A 190 8.00 -5.55 15.70
N ILE A 191 8.29 -6.85 15.81
CA ILE A 191 9.20 -7.38 16.84
C ILE A 191 10.59 -6.79 16.65
N LEU A 192 11.12 -6.85 15.42
CA LEU A 192 12.45 -6.32 15.11
C LEU A 192 12.50 -4.80 15.32
N GLU A 193 11.47 -4.06 14.92
CA GLU A 193 11.35 -2.63 15.18
C GLU A 193 11.39 -2.31 16.68
N LEU A 194 10.70 -3.09 17.53
CA LEU A 194 10.72 -2.92 18.98
C LEU A 194 12.11 -3.20 19.58
N LEU A 195 12.80 -4.24 19.10
CA LEU A 195 14.16 -4.55 19.55
C LEU A 195 15.14 -3.43 19.16
N LEU A 196 15.10 -3.01 17.89
CA LEU A 196 15.92 -1.90 17.39
C LEU A 196 15.63 -0.61 18.15
N LYS A 197 14.35 -0.33 18.42
CA LYS A 197 13.94 0.81 19.25
C LYS A 197 14.52 0.72 20.65
N ALA A 198 14.45 -0.43 21.32
CA ALA A 198 14.98 -0.60 22.68
C ALA A 198 16.50 -0.41 22.73
N VAL A 199 17.22 -0.97 21.75
CA VAL A 199 18.68 -0.77 21.61
C VAL A 199 18.98 0.71 21.39
N PHE A 200 18.24 1.37 20.50
CA PHE A 200 18.41 2.79 20.23
C PHE A 200 18.16 3.64 21.49
N GLU A 201 17.04 3.42 22.19
CA GLU A 201 16.69 4.14 23.41
C GLU A 201 17.72 3.91 24.53
N SER A 202 18.30 2.70 24.61
CA SER A 202 19.37 2.39 25.56
C SER A 202 20.67 3.15 25.29
N LYS A 203 20.99 3.44 24.02
CA LYS A 203 22.26 4.07 23.62
C LYS A 203 22.15 5.58 23.43
N PHE A 204 21.02 6.06 22.94
CA PHE A 204 20.82 7.46 22.54
C PHE A 204 19.71 8.17 23.34
N GLY A 205 19.00 7.45 24.21
CA GLY A 205 17.90 7.98 24.99
C GLY A 205 16.54 7.91 24.26
N ALA A 206 15.48 8.18 25.02
CA ALA A 206 14.11 8.17 24.50
C ALA A 206 13.88 9.31 23.50
N THR A 207 13.13 9.01 22.44
CA THR A 207 12.78 10.00 21.41
C THR A 207 11.36 10.52 21.62
N THR A 208 11.15 11.83 21.51
CA THR A 208 9.85 12.48 21.69
C THR A 208 8.97 12.50 20.44
N GLY A 209 9.47 12.03 19.29
CA GLY A 209 8.76 12.04 18.03
C GLY A 209 9.14 10.89 17.09
N PRO A 210 8.43 10.74 15.96
CA PRO A 210 8.60 9.62 15.02
C PRO A 210 9.95 9.62 14.30
N GLN A 211 10.64 10.77 14.27
CA GLN A 211 11.97 10.89 13.71
C GLN A 211 12.91 11.48 14.76
N PRO A 212 13.96 10.76 15.20
CA PRO A 212 14.95 11.27 16.12
C PRO A 212 15.58 12.57 15.60
N GLU A 213 15.63 13.60 16.44
CA GLU A 213 16.09 14.93 16.02
C GLU A 213 17.56 14.93 15.59
N MET A 214 18.37 14.03 16.14
CA MET A 214 19.75 13.80 15.70
C MET A 214 19.83 13.46 14.21
N PHE A 215 18.92 12.65 13.68
CA PHE A 215 18.91 12.27 12.26
C PHE A 215 18.45 13.42 11.38
N LYS A 216 17.49 14.24 11.82
CA LYS A 216 17.11 15.48 11.10
C LYS A 216 18.29 16.43 10.99
N LYS A 217 18.98 16.69 12.11
CA LYS A 217 20.17 17.55 12.15
C LYS A 217 21.29 17.02 11.26
N PHE A 218 21.50 15.70 11.27
CA PHE A 218 22.47 15.04 10.42
C PHE A 218 22.11 15.18 8.93
N GLN A 219 20.86 14.90 8.56
CA GLN A 219 20.36 15.03 7.19
C GLN A 219 20.55 16.47 6.66
N MET A 220 20.26 17.48 7.47
CA MET A 220 20.48 18.88 7.10
C MET A 220 21.96 19.23 6.87
N LYS A 221 22.87 18.63 7.65
CA LYS A 221 24.32 18.86 7.54
C LYS A 221 25.00 17.99 6.47
N TRP A 222 24.39 16.88 6.08
CA TRP A 222 24.96 15.90 5.13
C TRP A 222 25.54 16.49 3.83
N PRO A 223 24.93 17.52 3.20
CA PRO A 223 25.49 18.14 2.00
C PRO A 223 26.80 18.91 2.25
N VAL A 224 27.01 19.39 3.48
CA VAL A 224 28.12 20.26 3.87
C VAL A 224 29.27 19.49 4.54
N ILE A 225 29.01 18.25 4.97
CA ILE A 225 30.03 17.38 5.56
C ILE A 225 31.01 16.93 4.47
N ASP A 226 32.30 17.21 4.69
CA ASP A 226 33.39 16.67 3.88
C ASP A 226 33.59 15.19 4.20
N LYS A 227 33.10 14.34 3.30
CA LYS A 227 33.08 12.89 3.47
C LYS A 227 34.49 12.27 3.45
N ASN A 228 35.48 12.98 2.89
CA ASN A 228 36.86 12.48 2.84
C ASN A 228 37.56 12.57 4.21
N GLN A 229 37.00 13.31 5.16
CA GLN A 229 37.54 13.43 6.52
C GLN A 229 37.07 12.32 7.46
N TYR A 230 36.13 11.50 7.02
CA TYR A 230 35.55 10.42 7.82
C TYR A 230 35.86 9.08 7.18
N LYS A 231 36.07 8.08 8.04
CA LYS A 231 36.20 6.68 7.64
C LYS A 231 34.93 5.93 7.99
N PHE A 232 34.69 4.81 7.33
CA PHE A 232 33.59 3.94 7.72
C PHE A 232 33.80 3.43 9.15
N GLY A 233 32.74 3.42 9.95
CA GLY A 233 32.83 3.01 11.36
C GLY A 233 33.35 1.58 11.54
N ILE A 234 33.23 0.73 10.52
CA ILE A 234 33.75 -0.65 10.51
C ILE A 234 35.28 -0.71 10.48
N GLU A 235 35.95 0.36 10.06
CA GLU A 235 37.41 0.49 10.08
C GLU A 235 37.94 0.84 11.48
N ASP A 236 37.06 1.29 12.38
CA ASP A 236 37.42 1.60 13.77
C ASP A 236 37.70 0.31 14.54
N LEU A 237 38.84 0.28 15.24
CA LEU A 237 39.30 -0.93 15.94
C LEU A 237 38.34 -1.34 17.06
N LEU A 238 37.74 -0.40 17.78
CA LEU A 238 36.80 -0.68 18.86
C LEU A 238 35.51 -1.27 18.32
N VAL A 239 35.04 -0.75 17.19
CA VAL A 239 33.88 -1.29 16.49
C VAL A 239 34.17 -2.70 16.00
N LYS A 240 35.33 -2.91 15.34
CA LYS A 240 35.73 -4.20 14.77
C LYS A 240 35.79 -5.34 15.78
N ILE A 241 36.18 -5.07 17.04
CA ILE A 241 36.21 -6.07 18.11
C ILE A 241 34.81 -6.60 18.46
N HIS A 242 33.75 -5.81 18.23
CA HIS A 242 32.37 -6.20 18.48
C HIS A 242 31.70 -6.92 17.31
N PHE A 243 32.35 -6.98 16.14
CA PHE A 243 31.85 -7.70 14.97
C PHE A 243 32.81 -8.85 14.63
N SER A 244 32.60 -10.02 15.24
CA SER A 244 33.36 -11.23 14.92
C SER A 244 33.01 -11.83 13.56
N ASP A 245 31.81 -11.52 13.05
CA ASP A 245 31.20 -12.27 11.95
C ASP A 245 31.07 -11.43 10.67
N LEU A 246 31.90 -10.38 10.50
CA LEU A 246 31.78 -9.44 9.37
C LEU A 246 31.83 -10.12 8.00
N GLU A 247 32.73 -11.08 7.82
CA GLU A 247 32.82 -11.79 6.54
C GLU A 247 31.62 -12.72 6.32
N GLU A 248 31.10 -13.35 7.37
CA GLU A 248 29.90 -14.18 7.28
C GLU A 248 28.67 -13.33 6.95
N ILE A 249 28.49 -12.19 7.62
CA ILE A 249 27.41 -11.25 7.35
C ILE A 249 27.54 -10.69 5.93
N SER A 250 28.74 -10.30 5.51
CA SER A 250 28.97 -9.79 4.15
C SER A 250 28.67 -10.84 3.09
N GLY A 251 29.11 -12.09 3.29
CA GLY A 251 28.79 -13.22 2.42
C GLY A 251 27.28 -13.46 2.34
N PHE A 252 26.60 -13.47 3.48
CA PHE A 252 25.14 -13.60 3.53
C PHE A 252 24.43 -12.46 2.76
N LEU A 253 24.85 -11.20 2.95
CA LEU A 253 24.23 -10.05 2.26
C LEU A 253 24.41 -10.14 0.74
N LEU A 254 25.60 -10.52 0.27
CA LEU A 254 25.88 -10.72 -1.16
C LEU A 254 25.03 -11.86 -1.74
N ASP A 255 24.96 -13.00 -1.05
CA ASP A 255 24.11 -14.12 -1.45
C ASP A 255 22.64 -13.73 -1.52
N GLN A 256 22.15 -12.92 -0.56
CA GLN A 256 20.78 -12.44 -0.55
C GLN A 256 20.49 -11.47 -1.71
N LEU A 257 21.43 -10.60 -2.09
CA LEU A 257 21.24 -9.66 -3.21
C LEU A 257 20.97 -10.36 -4.56
N GLU A 258 21.43 -11.59 -4.72
CA GLU A 258 21.17 -12.42 -5.89
C GLU A 258 19.79 -13.11 -5.86
N GLN A 259 19.16 -13.18 -4.68
CA GLN A 259 17.85 -13.82 -4.51
C GLN A 259 16.71 -12.91 -4.94
N LYS A 260 15.59 -13.53 -5.33
CA LYS A 260 14.35 -12.81 -5.54
C LYS A 260 13.66 -12.55 -4.20
N HIS A 261 13.59 -11.28 -3.82
CA HIS A 261 12.89 -10.90 -2.59
C HIS A 261 11.37 -10.73 -2.83
N PRO A 262 10.54 -11.02 -1.82
CA PRO A 262 9.10 -10.80 -1.88
C PRO A 262 8.72 -9.31 -1.88
N ARG A 263 9.63 -8.42 -1.43
CA ARG A 263 9.43 -6.97 -1.43
C ARG A 263 10.66 -6.24 -1.96
N GLU A 264 10.43 -5.18 -2.72
CA GLU A 264 11.50 -4.36 -3.32
C GLU A 264 12.32 -3.58 -2.28
N ASP A 265 11.71 -3.15 -1.17
CA ASP A 265 12.43 -2.40 -0.11
C ASP A 265 13.44 -3.27 0.65
N TYR A 266 13.32 -4.60 0.61
CA TYR A 266 14.34 -5.48 1.17
C TYR A 266 15.60 -5.47 0.32
N LYS A 267 15.45 -5.42 -1.01
CA LYS A 267 16.58 -5.25 -1.90
C LYS A 267 17.24 -3.88 -1.72
N GLU A 268 16.43 -2.83 -1.61
CA GLU A 268 16.94 -1.48 -1.33
C GLU A 268 17.71 -1.44 0.00
N TYR A 269 17.18 -2.07 1.05
CA TYR A 269 17.88 -2.19 2.33
C TYR A 269 19.21 -2.94 2.20
N LEU A 270 19.23 -4.09 1.52
CA LEU A 270 20.46 -4.86 1.29
C LEU A 270 21.50 -4.10 0.47
N GLN A 271 21.09 -3.20 -0.43
CA GLN A 271 22.01 -2.34 -1.19
C GLN A 271 22.58 -1.18 -0.36
N LEU A 272 21.94 -0.85 0.76
CA LEU A 272 22.38 0.20 1.70
C LEU A 272 23.28 -0.35 2.82
N CYS A 273 23.28 -1.66 3.03
CA CYS A 273 24.12 -2.37 4.00
C CYS A 273 25.48 -2.75 3.39
#